data_AF-A0A2M8KYS1-F1
#
_entry.id   AF-A0A2M8KYS1-F1
#
_cell.length_a   1.000
_cell.length_b   1.000
_cell.length_c   1.000
_cell.angle_alpha   90.00
_cell.angle_beta   90.00
_cell.angle_gamma   90.00
#
_symmetry.space_group_name_H-M   'P 1'
#
loop_
_entity.id
_entity.type
_entity.pdbx_description
1 polymer ?
#
loop_
_entity_poly.entity_id
_entity_poly.type
_entity_poly.pdbx_seq_one_letter_code
_entity_poly.pdbx_strand_id
1 'polypeptide(L)' 'ISEDTTAVPIIDVDGIKKQIGGQKSNNIRSTITSIPGVKDVKVDMSPFWVSKAPKNTAKIKVIQQQVKD' A
#
# COMPACT_ATOMS: atom_id res chain seq x y z
N ILE A 1 32.00 -11.87 -6.61
CA ILE A 1 30.60 -12.36 -6.65
C ILE A 1 29.86 -11.46 -5.68
N SER A 2 29.22 -10.40 -6.18
CA SER A 2 28.55 -9.42 -5.33
C SER A 2 27.18 -9.98 -4.97
N GLU A 3 27.00 -10.33 -3.70
CA GLU A 3 25.72 -10.74 -3.13
C GLU A 3 24.84 -9.51 -2.95
N ASP A 4 24.17 -9.08 -4.01
CA ASP A 4 23.00 -8.20 -3.90
C ASP A 4 21.82 -9.05 -3.41
N THR A 5 21.84 -9.43 -2.13
CA THR A 5 20.66 -9.95 -1.44
C THR A 5 19.65 -8.81 -1.43
N THR A 6 18.84 -8.73 -2.49
CA THR A 6 17.72 -7.82 -2.60
C THR A 6 16.72 -8.31 -1.57
N ALA A 7 16.83 -7.80 -0.35
CA ALA A 7 15.85 -8.02 0.70
C ALA A 7 14.54 -7.40 0.19
N VAL A 8 13.72 -8.24 -0.46
CA VAL A 8 12.38 -7.84 -0.87
C VAL A 8 11.64 -7.60 0.44
N PRO A 9 11.22 -6.37 0.76
CA PRO A 9 10.47 -6.13 1.98
C PRO A 9 9.21 -6.99 1.88
N ILE A 10 9.03 -7.92 2.83
CA ILE A 10 7.80 -8.71 2.88
C ILE A 10 6.72 -7.76 3.40
N ILE A 11 6.01 -7.15 2.46
CA ILE A 11 4.87 -6.29 2.73
C ILE A 11 3.66 -7.19 2.91
N ASP A 12 3.16 -7.29 4.15
CA ASP A 12 1.91 -7.99 4.45
C ASP A 12 0.72 -7.23 3.85
N VAL A 13 0.34 -7.65 2.65
CA VAL A 13 -0.76 -7.07 1.89
C VAL A 13 -2.11 -7.26 2.56
N ASP A 14 -2.33 -8.36 3.27
CA ASP A 14 -3.63 -8.62 3.91
C ASP A 14 -3.76 -7.87 5.23
N GLY A 15 -2.67 -7.73 5.99
CA GLY A 15 -2.57 -6.82 7.13
C GLY A 15 -2.84 -5.38 6.71
N ILE A 16 -2.21 -4.92 5.62
CA ILE A 16 -2.43 -3.58 5.06
C ILE A 16 -3.90 -3.37 4.72
N LYS A 17 -4.53 -4.28 3.95
CA LYS A 17 -5.95 -4.15 3.57
C LYS A 17 -6.85 -3.96 4.79
N LYS A 18 -6.60 -4.70 5.87
CA LYS A 18 -7.36 -4.56 7.13
C LYS A 18 -7.10 -3.21 7.80
N GLN A 19 -5.86 -2.76 7.83
CA GLN A 19 -5.45 -1.51 8.45
C GLN A 19 -6.01 -0.28 7.72
N ILE A 20 -6.06 -0.30 6.39
CA ILE A 20 -6.51 0.83 5.56
C ILE A 20 -8.03 0.88 5.37
N GLY A 21 -8.74 -0.22 5.67
CA GLY A 21 -10.19 -0.31 5.55
C GLY A 21 -10.91 0.77 6.36
N GLY A 22 -11.70 1.62 5.69
CA GLY A 22 -12.41 2.73 6.34
C GLY A 22 -11.57 3.99 6.61
N GLN A 23 -10.27 3.99 6.28
CA GLN A 23 -9.41 5.17 6.38
C GLN A 23 -9.57 6.10 5.15
N LYS A 24 -9.24 7.38 5.34
CA LYS A 24 -9.16 8.37 4.26
C LYS A 24 -7.91 8.15 3.41
N SER A 25 -7.96 8.48 2.12
CA SER A 25 -6.82 8.38 1.19
C SER A 25 -5.51 8.97 1.75
N ASN A 26 -5.57 10.16 2.36
CA ASN A 26 -4.39 10.81 2.95
C ASN A 26 -3.78 9.99 4.09
N ASN A 27 -4.62 9.43 4.97
CA ASN A 27 -4.15 8.59 6.08
C ASN A 27 -3.55 7.28 5.56
N ILE A 28 -4.15 6.71 4.51
CA ILE A 28 -3.63 5.51 3.85
C ILE A 28 -2.24 5.81 3.29
N ARG A 29 -2.09 6.89 2.51
CA ARG A 29 -0.79 7.29 1.97
C ARG A 29 0.24 7.45 3.08
N SER A 30 -0.08 8.21 4.13
CA SER A 30 0.84 8.39 5.27
C SER A 30 1.20 7.07 5.96
N THR A 31 0.22 6.19 6.17
CA THR A 31 0.43 4.89 6.84
C THR A 31 1.35 3.99 6.04
N ILE A 32 1.15 3.91 4.73
CA ILE A 32 1.93 3.03 3.85
C ILE A 32 3.32 3.62 3.58
N THR A 33 3.46 4.94 3.46
CA THR A 33 4.77 5.59 3.31
C THR A 33 5.64 5.43 4.56
N SER A 34 5.04 5.29 5.76
CA SER A 34 5.78 4.98 6.98
C SER A 34 6.32 3.54 7.05
N ILE A 35 5.92 2.66 6.12
CA ILE A 35 6.41 1.28 6.09
C ILE A 35 7.83 1.27 5.52
N PRO A 36 8.81 0.68 6.21
CA PRO A 36 10.19 0.61 5.72
C PRO A 36 10.25 -0.15 4.40
N GLY A 37 10.89 0.44 3.39
CA GLY A 37 11.00 -0.12 2.04
C GLY A 37 9.97 0.43 1.03
N VAL A 38 9.04 1.27 1.46
CA VAL A 38 8.10 1.95 0.55
C VAL A 38 8.69 3.28 0.07
N LYS A 39 8.88 3.42 -1.25
CA LYS A 39 9.38 4.67 -1.88
C LYS A 39 8.26 5.62 -2.31
N ASP A 40 7.20 5.09 -2.92
CA ASP A 40 6.04 5.86 -3.31
C ASP A 40 4.75 5.04 -3.11
N VAL A 41 3.65 5.75 -2.90
CA VAL A 41 2.34 5.17 -2.61
C VAL A 41 1.28 5.83 -3.48
N LYS A 42 0.76 5.11 -4.47
CA LYS A 42 -0.39 5.56 -5.25
C LYS A 42 -1.68 5.00 -4.66
N VAL A 43 -2.63 5.88 -4.34
CA VAL A 43 -3.96 5.50 -3.82
C VAL A 43 -5.00 5.97 -4.82
N ASP A 44 -5.48 5.04 -5.64
CA ASP A 44 -6.59 5.30 -6.56
C ASP A 44 -7.90 4.88 -5.90
N MET A 45 -8.85 5.83 -5.84
CA MET A 45 -10.19 5.60 -5.30
C MET A 45 -11.21 5.70 -6.43
N SER A 46 -12.04 4.66 -6.56
CA SER A 46 -13.14 4.66 -7.51
C SER A 46 -14.43 4.26 -6.80
N PRO A 47 -15.52 5.02 -7.01
CA PRO A 47 -15.61 6.21 -7.86
C PRO A 47 -15.15 7.51 -7.17
N PHE A 48 -14.80 8.56 -7.93
CA PHE A 48 -14.00 9.73 -7.49
C PHE A 48 -14.54 10.51 -6.26
N TRP A 49 -15.84 10.44 -6.00
CA TRP A 49 -16.54 11.03 -4.85
C TRP A 49 -16.35 10.28 -3.51
N VAL A 50 -15.70 9.12 -3.49
CA VAL A 50 -15.45 8.40 -2.23
C VAL A 50 -14.27 9.02 -1.48
N SER A 51 -14.51 9.36 -0.22
CA SER A 51 -13.49 10.00 0.64
C SER A 51 -12.73 8.99 1.51
N LYS A 52 -13.19 7.74 1.57
CA LYS A 52 -12.67 6.68 2.44
C LYS A 52 -12.59 5.36 1.68
N ALA A 53 -11.59 4.57 2.01
CA ALA A 53 -11.51 3.20 1.52
C ALA A 53 -12.67 2.36 2.06
N PRO A 54 -13.21 1.42 1.27
CA PRO A 54 -14.24 0.50 1.74
C PRO A 54 -13.70 -0.34 2.90
N LYS A 55 -14.55 -0.66 3.89
CA LYS A 55 -14.17 -1.57 4.99
C LYS A 55 -13.98 -3.02 4.52
N ASN A 56 -14.60 -3.38 3.39
CA ASN A 56 -14.48 -4.71 2.82
C ASN A 56 -13.14 -4.84 2.09
N THR A 57 -12.24 -5.65 2.64
CA THR A 57 -10.89 -5.91 2.09
C THR A 57 -10.93 -6.52 0.69
N ALA A 58 -12.00 -7.23 0.32
CA ALA A 58 -12.19 -7.77 -1.03
C ALA A 58 -12.33 -6.68 -2.10
N LYS A 59 -12.68 -5.46 -1.70
CA LYS A 59 -12.76 -4.29 -2.60
C LYS A 59 -11.47 -3.48 -2.65
N ILE A 60 -10.43 -3.92 -1.95
CA ILE A 60 -9.14 -3.23 -1.88
C ILE A 60 -8.11 -4.04 -2.64
N LYS A 61 -7.66 -3.49 -3.77
CA LYS A 61 -6.59 -4.09 -4.58
C LYS A 61 -5.26 -3.39 -4.23
N VAL A 62 -4.30 -4.17 -3.75
CA VAL A 62 -2.95 -3.69 -3.48
C VAL A 62 -2.02 -4.30 -4.54
N ILE A 63 -1.28 -3.44 -5.24
CA ILE A 63 -0.32 -3.85 -6.27
C ILE A 63 1.05 -3.41 -5.77
N GLN A 64 1.96 -4.36 -5.62
CA GLN A 64 3.35 -4.08 -5.27
C GLN A 64 4.13 -3.87 -6.56
N GLN A 65 4.73 -2.69 -6.72
CA GLN A 65 5.59 -2.39 -7.86
C GLN A 65 7.02 -2.24 -7.34
N GLN A 66 7.93 -3.05 -7.84
CA GLN A 66 9.35 -2.90 -7.56
C GLN A 66 9.89 -1.76 -8.40
N VAL A 67 10.25 -0.65 -7.74
CA VAL A 67 10.98 0.44 -8.39
C VAL A 67 12.45 0.00 -8.43
N LYS A 68 12.88 -0.51 -9.58
CA LYS A 68 14.31 -0.63 -9.90
C LYS A 68 14.82 0.79 -10.11
N ASP A 69 15.75 1.21 -9.26
CA ASP A 69 16.56 2.40 -9.50
C ASP A 69 17.56 2.14 -10.64
#